data_AF-A0A524LAF5-F1
#
_entry.id   AF-A0A524LAF5-F1
#
_cell.length_a   1.000
_cell.length_b   1.000
_cell.length_c   1.000
_cell.angle_alpha   90.00
_cell.angle_beta   90.00
_cell.angle_gamma   90.00
#
_symmetry.space_group_name_H-M   'P 1'
#
loop_
_entity.id
_entity.type
_entity.pdbx_description
1 polymer ?
#
loop_
_entity_poly.entity_id
_entity_poly.type
_entity_poly.pdbx_seq_one_letter_code
_entity_poly.pdbx_strand_id
1 'polypeptide(L)'
;MSVRKPIGLMALEDGAGVDFAGLRAARRERVRAEMERQGVDVLVLGRRGSAKYVGGHRWLWRAVLTPFGPLCIFVRASGAIHLLGCTWD
;
A
#
# COMPACT_ATOMS: atom_id res chain seq x y z
N MET A 1 -0.25 -20.85 17.45
CA MET A 1 -0.45 -20.90 15.98
C MET A 1 0.57 -19.96 15.34
N SER A 2 1.64 -20.51 14.76
CA SER A 2 2.77 -19.73 14.25
C SER A 2 2.49 -19.20 12.84
N VAL A 3 2.42 -17.88 12.69
CA VAL A 3 2.25 -17.20 11.40
C VAL A 3 3.56 -17.30 10.63
N ARG A 4 3.55 -17.98 9.47
CA ARG A 4 4.71 -18.04 8.57
C ARG A 4 5.04 -16.64 8.04
N LYS A 5 6.17 -16.08 8.49
CA LYS A 5 6.71 -14.81 8.02
C LYS A 5 7.31 -15.01 6.62
N PRO A 6 6.82 -14.33 5.56
CA PRO A 6 7.42 -14.47 4.24
C PRO A 6 8.80 -13.81 4.24
N ILE A 7 9.83 -14.64 4.33
CA ILE A 7 11.24 -14.29 4.25
C ILE A 7 11.55 -13.86 2.82
N GLY A 8 11.94 -12.59 2.63
CA GLY A 8 12.53 -12.12 1.39
C GLY A 8 13.88 -12.79 1.18
N LEU A 9 14.12 -13.32 -0.02
CA LEU A 9 15.28 -14.14 -0.34
C LEU A 9 16.53 -13.28 -0.56
N MET A 10 17.07 -12.68 0.49
CA MET A 10 18.41 -12.10 0.57
C MET A 10 18.85 -12.22 2.02
N ALA A 11 19.99 -12.89 2.25
CA ALA A 11 20.57 -13.08 3.58
C ALA A 11 21.05 -11.72 4.10
N LEU A 12 20.18 -11.04 4.85
CA LEU A 12 20.58 -9.98 5.75
C LEU A 12 21.17 -10.64 7.00
N GLU A 13 22.28 -10.10 7.50
CA GLU A 13 22.97 -10.64 8.69
C GLU A 13 21.98 -10.78 9.86
N ASP A 14 22.02 -11.94 10.51
CA ASP A 14 21.24 -12.37 11.68
C ASP A 14 19.71 -12.31 11.56
N GLY A 15 19.10 -13.26 10.85
CA GLY A 15 17.66 -13.54 10.98
C GLY A 15 16.73 -12.38 10.56
N ALA A 16 17.28 -11.36 9.89
CA ALA A 16 16.63 -10.12 9.50
C ALA A 16 15.70 -10.30 8.28
N GLY A 17 14.81 -11.30 8.35
CA GLY A 17 13.68 -11.38 7.43
C GLY A 17 12.82 -10.14 7.55
N VAL A 18 12.74 -9.33 6.49
CA VAL A 18 11.91 -8.11 6.45
C VAL A 18 10.46 -8.47 6.76
N ASP A 19 9.92 -7.93 7.86
CA ASP A 19 8.50 -8.03 8.15
C ASP A 19 7.72 -7.10 7.22
N PHE A 20 7.33 -7.63 6.06
CA PHE A 20 6.54 -6.86 5.09
C PHE A 20 5.15 -6.47 5.64
N ALA A 21 4.58 -7.23 6.58
CA ALA A 21 3.29 -6.90 7.17
C ALA A 21 3.43 -5.70 8.11
N GLY A 22 4.38 -5.75 9.04
CA GLY A 22 4.72 -4.63 9.92
C GLY A 22 5.13 -3.38 9.14
N LEU A 23 5.92 -3.54 8.08
CA LEU A 23 6.32 -2.42 7.21
C LEU A 23 5.11 -1.73 6.54
N ARG A 24 4.14 -2.51 6.04
CA ARG A 24 2.91 -1.95 5.44
C ARG A 24 2.07 -1.21 6.49
N ALA A 25 1.92 -1.78 7.69
CA ALA A 25 1.20 -1.14 8.78
C ALA A 25 1.83 0.20 9.16
N ALA A 26 3.15 0.25 9.36
CA ALA A 26 3.87 1.47 9.71
C ALA A 26 3.77 2.56 8.64
N ARG A 27 3.77 2.20 7.35
CA ARG A 27 3.57 3.15 6.24
C ARG A 27 2.16 3.75 6.24
N ARG A 28 1.14 2.93 6.47
CA ARG A 28 -0.26 3.40 6.55
C ARG A 28 -0.48 4.32 7.74
N GLU A 29 0.14 4.02 8.87
CA GLU A 29 0.06 4.87 10.05
C GLU A 29 0.65 6.26 9.80
N ARG A 30 1.83 6.33 9.18
CA ARG A 30 2.43 7.61 8.79
C ARG A 30 1.53 8.44 7.88
N VAL A 31 0.90 7.78 6.90
CA VAL A 31 0.01 8.45 5.94
C VAL A 31 -1.28 8.91 6.63
N ARG A 32 -1.83 8.11 7.55
CA ARG A 32 -3.01 8.48 8.34
C ARG A 32 -2.73 9.68 9.24
N ALA A 33 -1.59 9.69 9.93
CA ALA A 33 -1.18 10.81 10.77
C ALA A 33 -1.00 12.12 9.98
N GLU A 34 -0.47 12.02 8.75
CA GLU A 34 -0.41 13.15 7.83
C GLU A 34 -1.81 13.61 7.41
N MET A 35 -2.68 12.70 7.02
CA MET A 35 -4.06 13.00 6.65
C MET A 35 -4.84 13.66 7.80
N GLU A 36 -4.63 13.20 9.04
CA GLU A 36 -5.18 13.82 10.25
C GLU A 36 -4.72 15.27 10.39
N ARG A 37 -3.40 15.50 10.31
CA ARG A 37 -2.82 16.84 10.48
C ARG A 37 -3.32 17.83 9.42
N GLN A 38 -3.58 17.36 8.22
CA GLN A 38 -4.04 18.17 7.10
C GLN A 38 -5.58 18.23 6.96
N GLY A 39 -6.32 17.54 7.83
CA GLY A 39 -7.79 17.46 7.72
C GLY A 39 -8.29 16.77 6.45
N VAL A 40 -7.57 15.76 5.96
CA VAL A 40 -7.90 15.01 4.75
C VAL A 40 -8.64 13.72 5.11
N ASP A 41 -9.88 13.57 4.64
CA ASP A 41 -10.68 12.37 4.90
C ASP A 41 -10.40 11.23 3.93
N VAL A 42 -10.18 11.56 2.66
CA VAL A 42 -9.99 10.59 1.57
C VAL A 42 -8.78 10.99 0.74
N LEU A 43 -7.81 10.09 0.63
CA LEU A 43 -6.62 10.26 -0.18
C LEU A 43 -6.73 9.44 -1.48
N VAL A 44 -6.82 10.14 -2.60
CA VAL A 44 -6.89 9.55 -3.94
C VAL A 44 -5.50 9.57 -4.58
N LEU A 45 -4.98 8.39 -4.91
CA LEU A 45 -3.62 8.21 -5.39
C LEU A 45 -3.62 7.78 -6.85
N GLY A 46 -3.26 8.68 -7.76
CA GLY A 46 -3.07 8.35 -9.19
C GLY A 46 -1.66 7.89 -9.56
N ARG A 47 -0.66 8.19 -8.72
CA ARG A 47 0.74 7.81 -9.00
C ARG A 47 1.06 6.42 -8.46
N ARG A 48 1.55 5.53 -9.32
CA ARG A 48 1.89 4.12 -8.99
C ARG A 48 2.79 3.97 -7.75
N GLY A 49 3.78 4.85 -7.59
CA GLY A 49 4.68 4.84 -6.43
C GLY A 49 3.94 5.10 -5.11
N SER A 50 3.08 6.12 -5.08
CA SER A 50 2.28 6.46 -3.91
C SER A 50 1.24 5.37 -3.61
N ALA A 51 0.56 4.86 -4.64
CA ALA A 51 -0.39 3.75 -4.51
C ALA A 51 0.27 2.48 -3.94
N LYS A 52 1.49 2.13 -4.40
CA LYS A 52 2.27 1.00 -3.89
C LYS A 52 2.71 1.23 -2.45
N TYR A 53 3.06 2.46 -2.07
CA TYR A 53 3.50 2.79 -0.72
C TYR A 53 2.39 2.56 0.32
N VAL A 54 1.17 3.02 0.02
CA VAL A 54 -0.01 2.89 0.91
C VAL A 54 -0.62 1.49 0.85
N GLY A 55 -0.89 1.01 -0.36
CA GLY A 55 -1.58 -0.26 -0.58
C GLY A 55 -0.70 -1.48 -0.32
N GLY A 56 0.60 -1.39 -0.63
CA GLY A 56 1.55 -2.51 -0.48
C GLY A 56 1.28 -3.70 -1.40
N HIS A 57 0.38 -3.56 -2.38
CA HIS A 57 0.01 -4.61 -3.33
C HIS A 57 1.07 -4.80 -4.42
N ARG A 58 1.16 -6.03 -4.91
CA ARG A 58 1.97 -6.39 -6.08
C ARG A 58 1.11 -6.18 -7.32
N TRP A 59 1.56 -5.31 -8.22
CA TRP A 59 0.90 -5.11 -9.51
C TRP A 59 1.21 -6.29 -10.42
N LEU A 60 0.19 -6.91 -11.02
CA LEU A 60 0.36 -7.96 -12.03
C LEU A 60 0.58 -7.33 -13.41
N TRP A 61 -0.29 -6.42 -13.81
CA TRP A 61 -0.20 -5.65 -15.06
C TRP A 61 -1.04 -4.36 -14.96
N ARG A 62 -0.86 -3.38 -15.87
CA ARG A 62 -1.74 -2.20 -16.00
C ARG A 62 -2.26 -2.10 -17.42
N ALA A 63 -3.59 -2.11 -17.61
CA ALA A 63 -4.17 -1.60 -18.85
C ALA A 63 -3.79 -0.10 -18.95
N VAL A 64 -3.36 0.33 -20.14
CA VAL A 64 -2.74 1.65 -20.40
C VAL A 64 -3.73 2.82 -20.26
N LEU A 65 -4.99 2.56 -19.92
CA LEU A 65 -6.08 3.48 -20.25
C LEU A 65 -6.22 4.71 -19.33
N THR A 66 -5.51 4.81 -18.20
CA THR A 66 -5.55 6.02 -17.38
C THR A 66 -4.17 6.42 -16.80
N PRO A 67 -3.36 7.24 -17.51
CA PRO A 67 -2.10 7.75 -16.96
C PRO A 67 -2.29 8.58 -15.68
N PHE A 68 -3.50 9.12 -15.46
CA PHE A 68 -3.86 9.97 -14.31
C PHE A 68 -5.10 9.50 -13.53
N GLY A 69 -5.60 8.29 -13.81
CA GLY A 69 -6.78 7.76 -13.12
C GLY A 69 -6.47 7.42 -11.66
N PRO A 70 -7.48 7.45 -10.78
CA PRO A 70 -7.30 7.00 -9.41
C PRO A 70 -6.90 5.52 -9.40
N LEU A 71 -5.75 5.19 -8.80
CA LEU A 71 -5.25 3.81 -8.70
C LEU A 71 -5.55 3.19 -7.33
N CYS A 72 -5.59 4.03 -6.30
CA CYS A 72 -5.77 3.61 -4.92
C CYS A 72 -6.47 4.73 -4.15
N ILE A 73 -7.49 4.36 -3.38
CA ILE A 73 -8.21 5.25 -2.48
C ILE A 73 -7.94 4.78 -1.06
N PHE A 74 -7.57 5.71 -0.18
CA PHE A 74 -7.41 5.46 1.25
C PHE A 74 -8.36 6.34 2.05
N VAL A 75 -9.21 5.70 2.87
CA VAL A 75 -10.19 6.36 3.73
C VAL A 75 -9.62 6.45 5.14
N ARG A 76 -9.43 7.67 5.66
CA ARG A 76 -8.80 7.93 6.96
C ARG A 76 -9.54 7.25 8.11
N ALA A 77 -10.86 7.50 8.18
CA ALA A 77 -11.70 7.09 9.31
C ALA A 77 -11.75 5.57 9.51
N SER A 78 -11.92 4.81 8.43
CA SER A 78 -11.99 3.34 8.48
C SER A 78 -10.63 2.66 8.33
N GLY A 79 -9.62 3.38 7.83
CA GLY A 79 -8.37 2.79 7.39
C GLY A 79 -8.51 1.91 6.13
N ALA A 80 -9.68 1.92 5.46
CA ALA A 80 -9.95 1.09 4.30
C ALA A 80 -9.15 1.56 3.08
N ILE A 81 -8.65 0.59 2.31
CA ILE A 81 -7.92 0.83 1.08
C ILE A 81 -8.65 0.14 -0.06
N HIS A 82 -9.09 0.93 -1.04
CA HIS A 82 -9.72 0.44 -2.26
C HIS A 82 -8.72 0.54 -3.40
N LEU A 83 -8.41 -0.59 -4.01
CA LEU A 83 -7.53 -0.65 -5.17
C LEU A 83 -8.38 -0.63 -6.42
N LEU A 84 -8.11 0.34 -7.27
CA LEU A 84 -8.74 0.44 -8.57
C LEU A 84 -7.77 -0.21 -9.54
N GLY A 85 -7.85 -1.54 -9.62
CA GLY A 85 -7.32 -2.24 -10.77
C GLY A 85 -8.18 -1.89 -11.97
N CYS A 86 -7.57 -1.57 -13.12
CA CYS A 86 -8.24 -1.91 -14.37
C CYS A 86 -8.34 -3.44 -14.36
N THR A 87 -9.48 -3.95 -13.89
CA THR A 87 -9.83 -5.34 -13.99
C THR A 87 -9.98 -5.63 -15.49
N TRP A 88 -9.30 -6.66 -15.97
CA TRP A 88 -9.56 -7.18 -17.32
C TRP A 88 -10.66 -8.21 -17.11
N ASP A 89 -11.90 -7.76 -17.36
CA ASP A 89 -13.15 -8.25 -16.75
C ASP A 89 -13.32 -7.87 -15.27
#